data_AF-A0A0D6LP59-F1
#
_entry.id   AF-A0A0D6LP59-F1
#
_cell.length_a   1.000
_cell.length_b   1.000
_cell.length_c   1.000
_cell.angle_alpha   90.00
_cell.angle_beta   90.00
_cell.angle_gamma   90.00
#
_symmetry.space_group_name_H-M   'P 1'
#
loop_
_entity.id
_entity.type
_entity.pdbx_description
1 polymer ?
#
loop_
_entity_poly.entity_id
_entity_poly.type
_entity_poly.pdbx_seq_one_letter_code
_entity_poly.pdbx_strand_id
1 'polypeptide(L)'
;MFFFTLHIVFISALAFGHPAPPPCGLPAFTDELPADAQKKMKEIWKDYKEGEKCYHEHGLTRELMDSLPKEVRQEIHKGAFLPPILKKQPKDIQDQFIAIIDDKSIPFEEKSTKMHELAQKAEKLSPEAKEAYEKISKLEKEKHEILHKLSESAQEELFALYKERQNKFPKPL
;
A
#
# COMPACT_ATOMS: atom_id res chain seq x y z
N MET A 1 18.10 -46.29 -0.70
CA MET A 1 18.87 -45.13 -0.18
C MET A 1 18.75 -44.01 -1.20
N PHE A 2 17.89 -43.03 -0.95
CA PHE A 2 17.80 -41.82 -1.79
C PHE A 2 18.12 -40.61 -0.91
N PHE A 3 19.24 -39.96 -1.24
CA PHE A 3 19.72 -38.75 -0.60
C PHE A 3 18.80 -37.58 -0.95
N PHE A 4 18.07 -37.05 0.04
CA PHE A 4 17.47 -35.72 -0.08
C PHE A 4 18.55 -34.69 0.20
N THR A 5 19.21 -34.20 -0.87
CA THR A 5 20.14 -33.07 -0.78
C THR A 5 19.36 -31.80 -0.51
N LEU A 6 19.45 -31.39 0.75
CA LEU A 6 19.27 -30.05 1.29
C LEU A 6 19.75 -28.98 0.29
N HIS A 7 18.84 -28.28 -0.37
CA HIS A 7 19.12 -27.00 -1.01
C HIS A 7 18.67 -25.90 -0.07
N ILE A 8 19.55 -25.62 0.91
CA ILE A 8 19.68 -24.29 1.48
C ILE A 8 20.09 -23.40 0.31
N VAL A 9 19.12 -22.81 -0.37
CA VAL A 9 19.39 -21.64 -1.19
C VAL A 9 19.65 -20.53 -0.20
N PHE A 10 20.94 -20.34 0.07
CA PHE A 10 21.52 -19.09 0.53
C PHE A 10 20.77 -17.94 -0.14
N ILE A 11 19.98 -17.21 0.64
CA ILE A 11 19.48 -15.89 0.26
C ILE A 11 20.72 -15.00 0.24
N SER A 12 21.41 -15.03 -0.90
CA SER A 12 22.56 -14.20 -1.19
C SER A 12 22.12 -12.74 -1.17
N ALA A 13 22.94 -11.93 -0.53
CA ALA A 13 22.77 -10.50 -0.35
C ALA A 13 22.76 -9.73 -1.69
N LEU A 14 21.64 -9.76 -2.43
CA LEU A 14 21.46 -9.08 -3.71
C LEU A 14 20.07 -8.45 -3.88
N ALA A 15 19.47 -7.87 -2.83
CA ALA A 15 18.15 -7.24 -2.92
C ALA A 15 18.07 -5.80 -2.39
N PHE A 16 19.19 -5.06 -2.35
CA PHE A 16 19.17 -3.60 -2.22
C PHE A 16 19.64 -2.95 -3.53
N GLY A 17 19.01 -3.34 -4.65
CA GLY A 17 19.10 -2.54 -5.87
C GLY A 17 18.49 -1.17 -5.60
N HIS A 18 19.14 -0.10 -6.04
CA HIS A 18 18.57 1.25 -5.93
C HIS A 18 17.17 1.23 -6.57
N PRO A 19 16.16 1.84 -5.92
CA PRO A 19 14.82 1.90 -6.50
C PRO A 19 14.91 2.46 -7.92
N ALA A 20 14.19 1.84 -8.85
CA ALA A 20 14.12 2.32 -10.23
C ALA A 20 13.75 3.82 -10.22
N PRO A 21 14.34 4.64 -11.10
CA PRO A 21 14.03 6.06 -11.13
C PRO A 21 12.53 6.25 -11.35
N PRO A 22 11.91 7.28 -10.74
CA PRO A 22 10.51 7.57 -10.95
C PRO A 22 10.23 7.78 -12.44
N PRO A 23 9.02 7.43 -12.93
CA PRO A 23 8.67 7.67 -14.32
C PRO A 23 8.74 9.18 -14.64
N CYS A 24 9.02 9.50 -15.90
CA CYS A 24 8.89 10.86 -16.39
C CYS A 24 7.41 11.23 -16.56
N GLY A 25 7.06 12.48 -16.27
CA GLY A 25 5.71 13.01 -16.34
C GLY A 25 5.25 13.58 -15.00
N LEU A 26 4.12 14.30 -15.04
CA LEU A 26 3.54 14.91 -13.86
C LEU A 26 3.31 13.84 -12.76
N PRO A 27 3.83 14.01 -11.53
CA PRO A 27 3.70 13.01 -10.49
C PRO A 27 2.24 12.73 -10.13
N ALA A 28 1.89 11.46 -9.91
CA ALA A 28 0.52 11.05 -9.61
C ALA A 28 -0.06 11.68 -8.33
N PHE A 29 0.80 12.00 -7.35
CA PHE A 29 0.41 12.63 -6.08
C PHE A 29 0.20 14.15 -6.20
N THR A 30 0.29 14.74 -7.41
CA THR A 30 0.24 16.20 -7.58
C THR A 30 -1.01 16.81 -6.95
N ASP A 31 -2.18 16.18 -7.09
CA ASP A 31 -3.43 16.72 -6.57
C ASP A 31 -3.58 16.55 -5.04
N GLU A 32 -2.65 15.84 -4.38
CA GLU A 32 -2.57 15.68 -2.92
C GLU A 32 -1.72 16.78 -2.25
N LEU A 33 -1.00 17.59 -3.05
CA LEU A 33 -0.17 18.68 -2.53
C LEU A 33 -1.03 19.88 -2.09
N PRO A 34 -0.52 20.76 -1.21
CA PRO A 34 -1.11 22.08 -0.98
C PRO A 34 -1.21 22.91 -2.28
N ALA A 35 -2.24 23.75 -2.41
CA ALA A 35 -2.57 24.43 -3.67
C ALA A 35 -1.41 25.24 -4.30
N ASP A 36 -0.56 25.84 -3.46
CA ASP A 36 0.64 26.56 -3.89
C ASP A 36 1.69 25.61 -4.49
N ALA A 37 1.90 24.46 -3.86
CA ALA A 37 2.79 23.40 -4.32
C ALA A 37 2.24 22.70 -5.57
N GLN A 38 0.92 22.48 -5.67
CA GLN A 38 0.29 21.95 -6.90
C GLN A 38 0.58 22.84 -8.10
N LYS A 39 0.41 24.16 -7.92
CA LYS A 39 0.66 25.14 -8.99
C LYS A 39 2.13 25.10 -9.43
N LYS A 40 3.07 25.06 -8.49
CA LYS A 40 4.51 24.94 -8.79
C LYS A 40 4.84 23.61 -9.47
N MET A 41 4.23 22.50 -9.05
CA MET A 41 4.43 21.19 -9.68
C MET A 41 3.93 21.20 -11.12
N LYS A 42 2.72 21.71 -11.37
CA LYS A 42 2.17 21.83 -12.73
C LYS A 42 3.01 22.74 -13.62
N GLU A 43 3.61 23.80 -13.05
CA GLU A 43 4.52 24.69 -13.75
C GLU A 43 5.85 24.01 -14.13
N ILE A 44 6.44 23.20 -13.23
CA ILE A 44 7.68 22.44 -13.50
C ILE A 44 7.52 21.51 -14.70
N TRP A 45 6.36 20.86 -14.80
CA TRP A 45 6.09 19.84 -15.81
C TRP A 45 5.34 20.36 -17.05
N LYS A 46 5.07 21.68 -17.14
CA LYS A 46 4.18 22.24 -18.17
C LYS A 46 4.70 22.07 -19.61
N ASP A 47 6.02 22.10 -19.78
CA ASP A 47 6.68 22.07 -21.10
C ASP A 47 7.24 20.66 -21.43
N TYR A 48 7.09 19.71 -20.51
CA TYR A 48 7.58 18.34 -20.67
C TYR A 48 6.81 17.59 -21.77
N LYS A 49 7.53 16.82 -22.58
CA LYS A 49 6.95 15.97 -23.64
C LYS A 49 7.27 14.50 -23.40
N GLU A 50 6.26 13.67 -23.61
CA GLU A 50 6.39 12.22 -23.44
C GLU A 50 7.52 11.67 -24.33
N GLY A 51 8.41 10.88 -23.72
CA GLY A 51 9.58 10.30 -24.37
C GLY A 51 10.85 11.14 -24.27
N GLU A 52 10.78 12.40 -23.82
CA GLU A 52 11.97 13.20 -23.52
C GLU A 52 12.57 12.85 -22.14
N LYS A 53 13.85 13.19 -21.97
CA LYS A 53 14.56 13.04 -20.68
C LYS A 53 14.03 14.10 -19.71
N CYS A 54 13.67 13.68 -18.50
CA CYS A 54 13.03 14.54 -17.49
C CYS A 54 13.92 14.89 -16.27
N TYR A 55 15.24 14.91 -16.45
CA TYR A 55 16.17 15.09 -15.33
C TYR A 55 16.03 16.47 -14.66
N HIS A 56 15.70 17.50 -15.44
CA HIS A 56 15.56 18.86 -14.93
C HIS A 56 14.29 18.99 -14.09
N GLU A 57 13.19 18.46 -14.60
CA GLU A 57 11.87 18.42 -13.97
C GLU A 57 11.90 17.58 -12.69
N HIS A 58 12.60 16.44 -12.69
CA HIS A 58 12.85 15.66 -11.48
C HIS A 58 13.67 16.44 -10.44
N GLY A 59 14.70 17.19 -10.88
CA GLY A 59 15.49 18.05 -10.01
C GLY A 59 14.63 19.12 -9.32
N LEU A 60 13.86 19.87 -10.10
CA LEU A 60 12.96 20.90 -9.59
C LEU A 60 11.83 20.33 -8.73
N THR A 61 11.30 19.17 -9.10
CA THR A 61 10.31 18.43 -8.30
C THR A 61 10.89 18.10 -6.93
N ARG A 62 12.14 17.63 -6.88
CA ARG A 62 12.80 17.33 -5.62
C ARG A 62 13.00 18.58 -4.75
N GLU A 63 13.45 19.68 -5.34
CA GLU A 63 13.60 20.95 -4.63
C GLU A 63 12.27 21.48 -4.07
N LEU A 64 11.20 21.39 -4.87
CA LEU A 64 9.85 21.73 -4.42
C LEU A 64 9.45 20.86 -3.24
N MET A 65 9.63 19.54 -3.33
CA MET A 65 9.28 18.61 -2.25
C MET A 65 10.10 18.91 -0.98
N ASP A 66 11.41 19.12 -1.10
CA ASP A 66 12.29 19.42 0.02
C ASP A 66 11.95 20.75 0.71
N SER A 67 11.36 21.71 -0.01
CA SER A 67 10.87 22.98 0.55
C SER A 67 9.57 22.84 1.37
N LEU A 68 8.84 21.72 1.24
CA LEU A 68 7.59 21.51 1.97
C LEU A 68 7.84 21.17 3.45
N PRO A 69 6.93 21.60 4.35
CA PRO A 69 6.95 21.18 5.75
C PRO A 69 7.03 19.66 5.88
N LYS A 70 7.75 19.18 6.90
CA LYS A 70 7.98 17.75 7.11
C LYS A 70 6.66 16.97 7.24
N GLU A 71 5.67 17.58 7.88
CA GLU A 71 4.35 17.01 8.12
C GLU A 71 3.61 16.82 6.79
N VAL A 72 3.67 17.80 5.89
CA VAL A 72 3.08 17.72 4.55
C VAL A 72 3.72 16.61 3.73
N ARG A 73 5.06 16.52 3.75
CA ARG A 73 5.79 15.43 3.08
C ARG A 73 5.40 14.05 3.59
N GLN A 74 5.14 13.91 4.89
CA GLN A 74 4.72 12.64 5.48
C GLN A 74 3.33 12.20 5.02
N GLU A 75 2.37 13.12 4.90
CA GLU A 75 1.03 12.78 4.43
C GLU A 75 1.03 12.36 2.94
N ILE A 76 1.86 12.98 2.09
CA ILE A 76 2.02 12.60 0.67
C ILE A 76 2.58 11.18 0.50
N HIS A 77 3.35 10.69 1.48
CA HIS A 77 3.93 9.34 1.45
C HIS A 77 3.12 8.29 2.23
N LYS A 78 1.98 8.69 2.82
CA LYS A 78 1.14 7.79 3.61
C LYS A 78 0.62 6.64 2.74
N GLY A 79 0.88 5.40 3.15
CA GLY A 79 0.53 4.21 2.36
C GLY A 79 1.29 4.01 1.04
N ALA A 80 2.22 4.89 0.66
CA ALA A 80 2.92 4.81 -0.63
C ALA A 80 3.99 3.70 -0.69
N PHE A 81 4.50 3.25 0.46
CA PHE A 81 5.55 2.24 0.54
C PHE A 81 5.00 0.85 0.87
N LEU A 82 4.48 0.16 -0.14
CA LEU A 82 4.29 -1.29 -0.08
C LEU A 82 5.39 -1.99 -0.89
N PRO A 83 6.30 -2.73 -0.23
CA PRO A 83 7.23 -3.64 -0.91
C PRO A 83 6.51 -4.49 -1.98
N PRO A 84 7.09 -4.70 -3.17
CA PRO A 84 6.43 -5.41 -4.27
C PRO A 84 5.90 -6.80 -3.91
N ILE A 85 6.54 -7.49 -2.97
CA ILE A 85 6.10 -8.81 -2.46
C ILE A 85 4.76 -8.70 -1.73
N LEU A 86 4.52 -7.58 -1.04
CA LEU A 86 3.28 -7.34 -0.29
C LEU A 86 2.12 -6.90 -1.19
N LYS A 87 2.39 -6.33 -2.38
CA LYS A 87 1.34 -5.99 -3.35
C LYS A 87 0.54 -7.22 -3.84
N LYS A 88 1.14 -8.41 -3.76
CA LYS A 88 0.48 -9.69 -4.09
C LYS A 88 -0.27 -10.31 -2.91
N GLN A 89 -0.11 -9.78 -1.70
CA GLN A 89 -0.80 -10.27 -0.52
C GLN A 89 -2.23 -9.72 -0.48
N PRO A 90 -3.15 -10.36 0.25
CA PRO A 90 -4.52 -9.87 0.38
C PRO A 90 -4.60 -8.51 1.09
N LYS A 91 -5.69 -7.77 0.82
CA LYS A 91 -5.79 -6.35 1.16
C LYS A 91 -5.65 -6.10 2.66
N ASP A 92 -6.19 -6.96 3.51
CA ASP A 92 -6.10 -6.82 4.95
C ASP A 92 -4.72 -7.19 5.53
N ILE A 93 -3.91 -8.02 4.85
CA ILE A 93 -2.47 -8.11 5.17
C ILE A 93 -1.79 -6.79 4.79
N GLN A 94 -2.05 -6.26 3.60
CA GLN A 94 -1.48 -4.97 3.17
C GLN A 94 -1.84 -3.85 4.14
N ASP A 95 -3.11 -3.78 4.58
CA ASP A 95 -3.59 -2.77 5.54
C ASP A 95 -2.90 -2.91 6.90
N GLN A 96 -2.60 -4.14 7.36
CA GLN A 96 -1.81 -4.35 8.58
C GLN A 96 -0.37 -3.87 8.44
N PHE A 97 0.26 -4.06 7.26
CA PHE A 97 1.58 -3.51 6.98
C PHE A 97 1.57 -1.98 6.92
N ILE A 98 0.60 -1.39 6.23
CA ILE A 98 0.41 0.07 6.16
C ILE A 98 0.21 0.64 7.56
N ALA A 99 -0.59 0.00 8.41
CA ALA A 99 -0.80 0.44 9.78
C ALA A 99 0.51 0.51 10.57
N ILE A 100 1.42 -0.47 10.41
CA ILE A 100 2.75 -0.43 11.07
C ILE A 100 3.62 0.70 10.51
N ILE A 101 3.58 0.92 9.19
CA ILE A 101 4.40 1.94 8.52
C ILE A 101 3.92 3.35 8.88
N ASP A 102 2.61 3.56 8.93
CA ASP A 102 2.01 4.87 9.16
C ASP A 102 1.91 5.22 10.66
N ASP A 103 2.05 4.23 11.56
CA ASP A 103 2.05 4.46 13.00
C ASP A 103 3.28 5.29 13.42
N LYS A 104 3.02 6.54 13.83
CA LYS A 104 4.03 7.50 14.28
C LYS A 104 4.56 7.17 15.70
N SER A 105 3.87 6.30 16.45
CA SER A 105 4.30 5.86 17.79
C SER A 105 5.34 4.74 17.76
N ILE A 106 5.48 4.03 16.63
CA ILE A 106 6.47 2.97 16.46
C ILE A 106 7.78 3.60 15.95
N PRO A 107 8.90 3.45 16.68
CA PRO A 107 10.22 3.88 16.20
C PRO A 107 10.56 3.20 14.86
N PHE A 108 11.25 3.91 13.97
CA PHE A 108 11.60 3.38 12.64
C PHE A 108 12.30 2.02 12.68
N GLU A 109 13.22 1.84 13.63
CA GLU A 109 13.95 0.59 13.84
C GLU A 109 13.05 -0.59 14.23
N GLU A 110 11.94 -0.33 14.95
CA GLU A 110 10.99 -1.36 15.38
C GLU A 110 9.99 -1.74 14.28
N LYS A 111 9.78 -0.86 13.29
CA LYS A 111 8.86 -1.13 12.18
C LYS A 111 9.29 -2.36 11.39
N SER A 112 10.59 -2.51 11.14
CA SER A 112 11.15 -3.67 10.43
C SER A 112 10.82 -4.99 11.13
N THR A 113 11.01 -5.05 12.46
CA THR A 113 10.74 -6.26 13.25
C THR A 113 9.25 -6.61 13.22
N LYS A 114 8.36 -5.63 13.46
CA LYS A 114 6.90 -5.86 13.43
C LYS A 114 6.41 -6.29 12.05
N MET A 115 6.96 -5.69 11.00
CA MET A 115 6.69 -6.08 9.61
C MET A 115 7.18 -7.51 9.34
N HIS A 116 8.36 -7.90 9.84
CA HIS A 116 8.87 -9.26 9.69
C HIS A 116 7.99 -10.31 10.40
N GLU A 117 7.55 -10.02 11.62
CA GLU A 117 6.62 -10.89 12.35
C GLU A 117 5.29 -11.07 11.63
N LEU A 118 4.75 -10.00 11.06
CA LEU A 118 3.52 -10.05 10.25
C LEU A 118 3.73 -10.89 8.98
N ALA A 119 4.88 -10.76 8.31
CA ALA A 119 5.24 -11.57 7.16
C ALA A 119 5.32 -13.07 7.53
N GLN A 120 5.97 -13.41 8.64
CA GLN A 120 6.05 -14.79 9.11
C GLN A 120 4.66 -15.38 9.42
N LYS A 121 3.75 -14.58 10.01
CA LYS A 121 2.38 -15.03 10.27
C LYS A 121 1.62 -15.31 8.98
N ALA A 122 1.75 -14.43 7.98
CA ALA A 122 1.13 -14.62 6.67
C ALA A 122 1.71 -15.84 5.92
N GLU A 123 3.03 -16.08 6.05
CA GLU A 123 3.70 -17.23 5.44
C GLU A 123 3.24 -18.56 6.05
N LYS A 124 3.09 -18.60 7.38
CA LYS A 124 2.66 -19.77 8.17
C LYS A 124 1.21 -20.20 7.93
N LEU A 125 0.41 -19.43 7.20
CA LEU A 125 -0.94 -19.87 6.82
C LEU A 125 -0.86 -21.17 6.00
N SER A 126 -1.71 -22.14 6.36
CA SER A 126 -1.84 -23.38 5.60
C SER A 126 -2.32 -23.08 4.17
N PRO A 127 -2.06 -23.97 3.19
CA PRO A 127 -2.58 -23.80 1.83
C PRO A 127 -4.10 -23.62 1.81
N GLU A 128 -4.82 -24.37 2.65
CA GLU A 128 -6.27 -24.25 2.84
C GLU A 128 -6.67 -22.87 3.40
N ALA A 129 -5.94 -22.35 4.39
CA ALA A 129 -6.20 -21.03 4.94
C ALA A 129 -5.93 -19.91 3.91
N LYS A 130 -4.87 -20.04 3.10
CA LYS A 130 -4.56 -19.10 2.01
C LYS A 130 -5.68 -19.11 0.95
N GLU A 131 -6.14 -20.30 0.55
CA GLU A 131 -7.22 -20.45 -0.43
C GLU A 131 -8.55 -19.87 0.09
N ALA A 132 -8.94 -20.19 1.33
CA ALA A 132 -10.15 -19.65 1.94
C ALA A 132 -10.10 -18.13 2.02
N TYR A 133 -8.94 -17.59 2.36
CA TYR A 133 -8.71 -16.16 2.51
C TYR A 133 -8.76 -15.40 1.18
N GLU A 134 -8.19 -15.96 0.09
CA GLU A 134 -8.35 -15.40 -1.26
C GLU A 134 -9.82 -15.35 -1.68
N LYS A 135 -10.59 -16.42 -1.43
CA LYS A 135 -12.03 -16.47 -1.73
C LYS A 135 -12.79 -15.41 -0.96
N ILE A 136 -12.53 -15.27 0.34
CA ILE A 136 -13.15 -14.24 1.19
C ILE A 136 -12.80 -12.85 0.67
N SER A 137 -11.54 -12.57 0.34
CA SER A 137 -11.11 -11.26 -0.18
C SER A 137 -11.82 -10.89 -1.50
N LYS A 138 -12.04 -11.87 -2.39
CA LYS A 138 -12.81 -11.65 -3.62
C LYS A 138 -14.27 -11.31 -3.32
N LEU A 139 -14.90 -12.04 -2.40
CA LEU A 139 -16.29 -11.78 -1.99
C LEU A 139 -16.44 -10.40 -1.33
N GLU A 140 -15.46 -9.94 -0.57
CA GLU A 140 -15.48 -8.61 0.03
C GLU A 140 -15.42 -7.49 -1.01
N LYS A 141 -14.64 -7.67 -2.09
CA LYS A 141 -14.62 -6.73 -3.22
C LYS A 141 -15.96 -6.69 -3.94
N GLU A 142 -16.52 -7.86 -4.27
CA GLU A 142 -17.84 -7.96 -4.90
C GLU A 142 -18.93 -7.32 -4.02
N LYS A 143 -18.90 -7.59 -2.71
CA LYS A 143 -19.79 -6.93 -1.73
C LYS A 143 -19.65 -5.41 -1.78
N HIS A 144 -18.42 -4.90 -1.78
CA HIS A 144 -18.16 -3.46 -1.84
C HIS A 144 -18.69 -2.82 -3.12
N GLU A 145 -18.44 -3.45 -4.28
CA GLU A 145 -18.94 -2.97 -5.57
C GLU A 145 -20.47 -2.95 -5.64
N ILE A 146 -21.12 -3.98 -5.11
CA ILE A 146 -22.59 -4.04 -5.03
C ILE A 146 -23.10 -2.88 -4.19
N LEU A 147 -22.56 -2.70 -2.97
CA LEU A 147 -22.98 -1.63 -2.07
C LEU A 147 -22.78 -0.24 -2.69
N HIS A 148 -21.62 0.01 -3.31
CA HIS A 148 -21.31 1.30 -3.91
C HIS A 148 -22.23 1.65 -5.10
N LYS A 149 -22.79 0.66 -5.80
CA LYS A 149 -23.73 0.87 -6.91
C LYS A 149 -25.17 1.20 -6.45
N LEU A 150 -25.47 1.05 -5.16
CA LEU A 150 -26.77 1.39 -4.60
C LEU A 150 -26.88 2.89 -4.31
N SER A 151 -28.11 3.40 -4.24
CA SER A 151 -28.37 4.76 -3.75
C SER A 151 -27.99 4.91 -2.28
N GLU A 152 -27.62 6.11 -1.84
CA GLU A 152 -27.24 6.38 -0.44
C GLU A 152 -28.30 5.89 0.55
N SER A 153 -29.59 6.18 0.28
CA SER A 153 -30.72 5.68 1.10
C SER A 153 -30.73 4.15 1.20
N ALA A 154 -30.54 3.44 0.08
CA ALA A 154 -30.54 1.98 0.09
C ALA A 154 -29.30 1.39 0.77
N GLN A 155 -28.16 2.08 0.70
CA GLN A 155 -26.95 1.69 1.43
C GLN A 155 -27.20 1.77 2.95
N GLU A 156 -27.77 2.86 3.45
CA GLU A 156 -28.06 3.05 4.88
C GLU A 156 -29.01 1.98 5.44
N GLU A 157 -30.07 1.66 4.71
CA GLU A 157 -31.01 0.58 5.07
C GLU A 157 -30.31 -0.78 5.19
N LEU A 158 -29.45 -1.12 4.21
CA LEU A 158 -28.66 -2.35 4.21
C LEU A 158 -27.63 -2.38 5.35
N PHE A 159 -26.97 -1.26 5.64
CA PHE A 159 -26.02 -1.16 6.74
C PHE A 159 -26.69 -1.37 8.10
N ALA A 160 -27.90 -0.83 8.31
CA ALA A 160 -28.67 -1.07 9.52
C ALA A 160 -28.94 -2.57 9.74
N LEU A 161 -29.40 -3.27 8.69
CA LEU A 161 -29.63 -4.73 8.75
C LEU A 161 -28.35 -5.54 8.98
N TYR A 162 -27.22 -5.13 8.38
CA TYR A 162 -25.94 -5.81 8.58
C TYR A 162 -25.39 -5.65 10.00
N LYS A 163 -25.55 -4.47 10.60
CA LYS A 163 -25.17 -4.22 11.99
C LYS A 163 -25.92 -5.15 12.94
N GLU A 164 -27.23 -5.32 12.72
CA GLU A 164 -28.04 -6.26 13.51
C GLU A 164 -27.58 -7.71 13.33
N ARG A 165 -27.26 -8.13 12.09
CA ARG A 165 -26.75 -9.48 11.80
C ARG A 165 -25.41 -9.74 12.49
N GLN A 166 -24.47 -8.78 12.44
CA GLN A 166 -23.15 -8.93 13.08
C GLN A 166 -23.26 -9.14 14.59
N ASN A 167 -24.18 -8.44 15.25
CA ASN A 167 -24.42 -8.62 16.68
C ASN A 167 -24.93 -10.03 17.04
N LYS A 168 -25.53 -10.74 16.07
CA LYS A 168 -26.09 -12.08 16.26
C LYS A 168 -25.06 -13.21 16.12
N PHE A 169 -23.95 -12.97 15.44
CA PHE A 169 -22.89 -13.96 15.21
C PHE A 169 -21.51 -13.32 15.45
N PRO A 170 -21.05 -13.26 16.71
CA PRO A 170 -19.73 -12.75 17.02
C PRO A 170 -18.64 -13.65 16.41
N LYS A 171 -17.49 -13.08 16.10
CA LYS A 171 -16.33 -13.86 15.62
C LYS A 171 -16.02 -14.97 16.65
N PRO A 172 -15.77 -16.21 16.19
CA PRO A 172 -15.31 -17.27 17.09
C PRO A 172 -13.98 -16.85 17.73
N LEU A 173 -13.88 -17.08 19.05
CA LEU A 173 -12.70 -16.81 19.90
C LEU A 173 -11.48 -17.62 19.45
#